data_AF-A0A0W0ZFE0-F1
#
_entry.id   AF-A0A0W0ZFE0-F1
#
_cell.length_a   1.000
_cell.length_b   1.000
_cell.length_c   1.000
_cell.angle_alpha   90.00
_cell.angle_beta   90.00
_cell.angle_gamma   90.00
#
_symmetry.space_group_name_H-M   'P 1'
#
loop_
_entity.id
_entity.type
_entity.pdbx_description
1 polymer ?
#
loop_
_entity_poly.entity_id
_entity_poly.type
_entity_poly.pdbx_seq_one_letter_code
_entity_poly.pdbx_strand_id
1 'polypeptide(L)'
;MHIPAIILTAGKIPNASQMVKDGFWPSYVTQDMAKSIMLGIHRANDLMADTFVPKARRIDVKNSGHYIQKEQPELIVQLIHTLVEQLR
;
A
#
# COMPACT_ATOMS: atom_id res chain seq x y z
N MET A 1 -12.40 1.07 22.55
CA MET A 1 -13.13 0.79 21.30
C MET A 1 -12.15 0.22 20.29
N HIS A 2 -12.47 -0.91 19.67
CA HIS A 2 -11.75 -1.38 18.47
C HIS A 2 -12.45 -0.76 17.27
N ILE A 3 -11.74 0.05 16.49
CA ILE A 3 -12.23 0.53 15.19
C ILE A 3 -11.78 -0.52 14.17
N PRO A 4 -12.71 -1.21 13.47
CA PRO A 4 -12.31 -2.11 12.40
C PRO A 4 -11.64 -1.30 11.31
N ALA A 5 -10.45 -1.72 10.91
CA ALA A 5 -9.65 -1.04 9.90
C ALA A 5 -9.02 -2.03 8.93
N ILE A 6 -8.83 -1.55 7.71
CA ILE A 6 -8.13 -2.27 6.66
C ILE A 6 -7.01 -1.38 6.16
N ILE A 7 -5.79 -1.91 6.16
CA ILE A 7 -4.60 -1.20 5.66
C ILE A 7 -4.30 -1.75 4.26
N LEU A 8 -4.34 -0.86 3.27
CA LEU A 8 -3.99 -1.18 1.89
C LEU A 8 -2.57 -0.75 1.59
N THR A 9 -1.77 -1.69 1.11
CA THR A 9 -0.38 -1.44 0.73
C THR A 9 -0.19 -1.72 -0.75
N ALA A 10 0.40 -0.78 -1.47
CA ALA A 10 0.74 -0.95 -2.88
C ALA A 10 1.80 -2.06 -3.02
N GLY A 11 1.57 -2.99 -3.95
CA GLY A 11 2.46 -4.14 -4.13
C GLY A 11 3.36 -4.06 -5.37
N LYS A 12 3.10 -3.13 -6.29
CA LYS A 12 3.92 -2.99 -7.50
C LYS A 12 5.22 -2.27 -7.17
N ILE A 13 6.34 -2.93 -7.45
CA ILE A 13 7.66 -2.28 -7.41
C ILE A 13 7.76 -1.38 -8.65
N PRO A 14 7.99 -0.05 -8.50
CA PRO A 14 8.14 0.83 -9.64
C PRO A 14 9.37 0.45 -10.48
N ASN A 15 9.29 0.69 -11.79
CA ASN A 15 10.46 0.61 -12.66
C ASN A 15 11.32 1.86 -12.43
N ALA A 16 12.50 1.69 -11.83
CA ALA A 16 13.35 2.80 -11.42
C ALA A 16 13.77 3.68 -12.59
N SER A 17 14.17 3.09 -13.71
CA SER A 17 14.58 3.83 -14.91
C SER A 17 13.46 4.70 -15.46
N GLN A 18 12.23 4.18 -15.48
CA GLN A 18 11.06 4.96 -15.90
C GLN A 18 10.76 6.09 -14.91
N MET A 19 10.79 5.81 -13.60
CA MET A 19 10.56 6.83 -12.57
C MET A 19 11.60 7.96 -12.59
N VAL A 20 12.86 7.63 -12.90
CA VAL A 20 13.92 8.62 -13.11
C VAL A 20 13.68 9.44 -14.37
N LYS A 21 13.32 8.78 -15.48
CA LYS A 21 13.02 9.44 -16.76
C LYS A 21 11.84 10.41 -16.64
N ASP A 22 10.83 10.03 -15.86
CA ASP A 22 9.63 10.84 -15.61
C ASP A 22 9.87 11.94 -14.55
N GLY A 23 11.08 12.02 -13.98
CA GLY A 23 11.48 13.06 -13.01
C GLY A 23 10.95 12.84 -11.60
N PHE A 24 10.34 11.68 -11.31
CA PHE A 24 9.83 11.37 -9.98
C PHE A 24 10.93 10.96 -9.01
N TRP A 25 11.98 10.28 -9.50
CA TRP A 25 13.09 9.79 -8.67
C TRP A 25 14.45 10.40 -9.07
N PRO A 26 15.37 10.59 -8.12
CA PRO A 26 16.74 11.01 -8.41
C PRO A 26 17.48 10.05 -9.35
N SER A 27 18.39 10.58 -10.17
CA SER A 27 19.12 9.80 -11.19
C SER A 27 19.99 8.67 -10.66
N TYR A 28 20.36 8.70 -9.38
CA TYR A 28 21.15 7.65 -8.74
C TYR A 28 20.30 6.46 -8.25
N VAL A 29 18.96 6.54 -8.32
CA VAL A 29 18.09 5.46 -7.84
C VAL A 29 18.15 4.27 -8.80
N THR A 30 18.60 3.13 -8.27
CA THR A 30 18.66 1.86 -9.00
C THR A 30 17.40 1.02 -8.77
N GLN A 31 17.22 -0.04 -9.57
CA GLN A 31 16.11 -0.98 -9.35
C GLN A 31 16.23 -1.72 -8.00
N ASP A 32 17.43 -1.96 -7.50
CA ASP A 32 17.62 -2.60 -6.18
C ASP A 32 17.33 -1.63 -5.03
N MET A 33 17.61 -0.33 -5.21
CA MET A 33 17.12 0.70 -4.29
C MET A 33 15.59 0.74 -4.30
N ALA A 34 14.96 0.67 -5.48
CA ALA A 34 13.50 0.61 -5.60
C ALA A 34 12.88 -0.57 -4.83
N LYS A 35 13.47 -1.77 -4.96
CA LYS A 35 13.06 -2.95 -4.18
C LYS A 35 13.23 -2.72 -2.68
N SER A 36 14.37 -2.16 -2.27
CA SER A 36 14.68 -1.88 -0.86
C SER A 36 13.73 -0.86 -0.25
N ILE A 37 13.38 0.19 -1.00
CA ILE A 37 12.37 1.18 -0.62
C ILE A 37 11.01 0.50 -0.41
N MET A 38 10.58 -0.34 -1.35
CA MET A 38 9.29 -1.05 -1.23
C MET A 38 9.27 -2.01 -0.04
N LEU A 39 10.36 -2.75 0.21
CA LEU A 39 10.51 -3.58 1.40
C LEU A 39 10.42 -2.76 2.69
N GLY A 40 11.07 -1.60 2.74
CA GLY A 40 10.99 -0.69 3.87
C GLY A 40 9.57 -0.17 4.13
N ILE A 41 8.85 0.23 3.07
CA ILE A 41 7.44 0.66 3.16
C ILE A 41 6.57 -0.49 3.68
N HIS A 42 6.75 -1.71 3.15
CA HIS A 42 6.00 -2.87 3.61
C HIS A 42 6.27 -3.15 5.09
N ARG A 43 7.52 -3.05 5.53
CA ARG A 43 7.86 -3.25 6.95
C ARG A 43 7.30 -2.15 7.85
N ALA A 44 7.29 -0.90 7.40
CA ALA A 44 6.68 0.21 8.13
C ALA A 44 5.16 0.03 8.26
N ASN A 45 4.50 -0.47 7.21
CA ASN A 45 3.07 -0.76 7.25
C ASN A 45 2.74 -1.92 8.21
N ASP A 46 3.60 -2.94 8.34
CA ASP A 46 3.45 -3.98 9.37
C ASP A 46 3.49 -3.36 10.77
N LEU A 47 4.49 -2.54 11.05
CA LEU A 47 4.64 -1.89 12.36
C LEU A 47 3.45 -0.97 12.68
N MET A 48 2.94 -0.23 11.69
CA MET A 48 1.75 0.61 11.86
C MET A 48 0.51 -0.22 12.19
N ALA A 49 0.32 -1.35 11.51
CA ALA A 49 -0.80 -2.26 11.78
C ALA A 49 -0.74 -2.83 13.20
N ASP A 50 0.45 -3.23 13.65
CA ASP A 50 0.64 -3.82 14.97
C ASP A 50 0.45 -2.81 16.11
N THR A 51 0.73 -1.52 15.87
CA THR A 51 0.80 -0.50 16.93
C THR A 51 -0.42 0.43 16.97
N PHE A 52 -0.90 0.89 15.82
CA PHE A 52 -1.85 2.01 15.75
C PHE A 52 -3.29 1.56 15.65
N VAL A 53 -3.54 0.45 14.95
CA VAL A 53 -4.87 -0.13 14.84
C VAL A 53 -4.78 -1.64 15.09
N PRO A 54 -4.64 -2.04 16.36
CA PRO A 54 -4.48 -3.44 16.72
C PRO A 54 -5.57 -4.28 16.04
N LYS A 55 -5.15 -5.35 15.35
CA LYS A 55 -6.02 -6.25 14.56
C LYS A 55 -6.56 -5.70 13.23
N ALA A 56 -6.04 -4.58 12.72
CA ALA A 56 -6.34 -4.16 11.37
C ALA A 56 -5.98 -5.26 10.36
N ARG A 57 -6.88 -5.51 9.40
CA ARG A 57 -6.60 -6.45 8.32
C ARG A 57 -5.69 -5.77 7.30
N ARG A 58 -4.51 -6.33 7.07
CA ARG A 58 -3.60 -5.87 6.02
C ARG A 58 -3.90 -6.56 4.69
N ILE A 59 -3.88 -5.79 3.60
CA ILE A 59 -4.01 -6.29 2.23
C ILE A 59 -2.92 -5.66 1.37
N ASP A 60 -2.04 -6.50 0.82
CA ASP A 60 -1.08 -6.10 -0.20
C ASP A 60 -1.71 -6.21 -1.58
N VAL A 61 -1.94 -5.07 -2.20
CA VAL A 61 -2.55 -4.97 -3.52
C VAL A 61 -1.46 -5.14 -4.59
N LYS A 62 -1.08 -6.39 -4.82
CA LYS A 62 0.09 -6.80 -5.64
C LYS A 62 0.21 -6.11 -7.00
N ASN A 63 -0.93 -5.89 -7.65
CA ASN A 63 -0.99 -5.33 -9.00
C ASN A 63 -1.29 -3.83 -9.02
N SER A 64 -1.03 -3.11 -7.92
CA SER A 64 -1.28 -1.68 -7.86
C SER A 64 -0.07 -0.86 -7.40
N GLY A 65 0.07 0.32 -8.01
CA GLY A 65 0.96 1.39 -7.60
C GLY A 65 0.39 2.22 -6.44
N HIS A 66 0.94 3.43 -6.27
CA HIS A 66 0.62 4.28 -5.12
C HIS A 66 -0.88 4.67 -5.05
N TYR A 67 -1.53 4.86 -6.19
CA TYR A 67 -2.92 5.31 -6.26
C TYR A 67 -3.90 4.13 -6.38
N ILE A 68 -3.91 3.25 -5.38
CA ILE A 68 -4.75 2.04 -5.34
C ILE A 68 -6.23 2.36 -5.61
N GLN A 69 -6.73 3.46 -5.07
CA GLN A 69 -8.11 3.89 -5.25
C GLN A 69 -8.46 4.29 -6.69
N LYS A 70 -7.47 4.69 -7.50
CA LYS A 70 -7.67 4.97 -8.92
C LYS A 70 -7.53 3.71 -9.77
N GLU A 71 -6.64 2.82 -9.38
CA GLU A 71 -6.31 1.61 -10.14
C GLU A 71 -7.26 0.44 -9.84
N GLN A 72 -7.85 0.39 -8.65
CA GLN A 72 -8.76 -0.66 -8.19
C GLN A 72 -9.96 -0.08 -7.40
N PRO A 73 -10.78 0.79 -8.01
CA PRO A 73 -11.89 1.45 -7.32
C PRO A 73 -12.93 0.45 -6.77
N GLU A 74 -13.19 -0.65 -7.47
CA GLU A 74 -14.14 -1.67 -7.04
C GLU A 74 -13.69 -2.37 -5.75
N LEU A 75 -12.38 -2.63 -5.61
CA LEU A 75 -11.79 -3.18 -4.39
C LEU A 75 -12.05 -2.23 -3.21
N ILE A 76 -11.83 -0.93 -3.39
CA ILE A 76 -12.06 0.06 -2.33
C ILE A 76 -13.51 0.03 -1.86
N VAL A 77 -14.46 0.07 -2.81
CA VAL A 77 -15.90 0.03 -2.50
C VAL A 77 -16.26 -1.23 -1.74
N GLN A 78 -15.80 -2.40 -2.20
CA GLN A 78 -16.06 -3.68 -1.52
C GLN A 78 -15.52 -3.73 -0.09
N LEU A 79 -14.33 -3.17 0.15
CA LEU A 79 -13.72 -3.12 1.47
C LEU A 79 -14.47 -2.17 2.42
N ILE A 80 -14.94 -1.04 1.90
CA ILE A 80 -15.81 -0.13 2.68
C ILE A 80 -17.10 -0.84 3.06
N HIS A 81 -17.76 -1.53 2.12
CA HIS A 81 -18.96 -2.32 2.43
C HIS A 81 -18.68 -3.37 3.51
N THR A 82 -17.55 -4.10 3.41
CA THR A 82 -17.14 -5.09 4.42
C THR A 82 -16.99 -4.46 5.81
N LEU A 83 -16.39 -3.28 5.91
CA LEU A 83 -16.23 -2.56 7.17
C LEU A 83 -17.57 -2.09 7.75
N VAL A 84 -18.49 -1.60 6.91
CA VAL A 84 -19.82 -1.16 7.33
C VAL A 84 -20.64 -2.33 7.86
N GLU A 85 -20.63 -3.48 7.18
CA GLU A 85 -21.35 -4.67 7.65
C GLU A 85 -20.76 -5.25 8.94
N GLN A 86 -19.46 -5.10 9.20
CA GLN A 86 -18.85 -5.50 10.49
C GLN A 86 -19.25 -4.61 11.68
N LEU A 87 -19.74 -3.40 11.41
CA LEU A 87 -20.15 -2.42 12.41
C LEU A 87 -21.66 -2.44 12.70
N ARG A 88 -22.44 -3.15 11.89
CA ARG A 88 -23.88 -3.37 12.09
C ARG A 88 -24.12 -4.53 13.03
#